data_AF-A0A7D6VVT9-F1
#
_entry.id   AF-A0A7D6VVT9-F1
#
_cell.length_a   1.000
_cell.length_b   1.000
_cell.length_c   1.000
_cell.angle_alpha   90.00
_cell.angle_beta   90.00
_cell.angle_gamma   90.00
#
_symmetry.space_group_name_H-M   'P 1'
#
loop_
_entity.id
_entity.type
_entity.pdbx_description
1 polymer ?
#
loop_
_entity_poly.entity_id
_entity_poly.type
_entity_poly.pdbx_seq_one_letter_code
_entity_poly.pdbx_strand_id
1 'polypeptide(L)' 'MKEVFNKISLTEEENEYLAKGIAIGAGMGVLLGTFVDNVMFGFSLGGVLGVLGSLAFSSYRKYKNKNIKSVMKKL' A
#
# COMPACT_ATOMS: atom_id res chain seq x y z
N MET A 1 -19.28 -14.36 -9.52
CA MET A 1 -17.88 -13.90 -9.74
C MET A 1 -17.73 -12.40 -9.99
N LYS A 2 -18.72 -11.68 -10.54
CA LYS A 2 -18.61 -10.22 -10.79
C LYS A 2 -18.58 -9.34 -9.52
N GLU A 3 -19.23 -9.74 -8.43
CA GLU A 3 -19.27 -8.93 -7.19
C GLU A 3 -17.94 -8.85 -6.45
N VAL A 4 -17.16 -9.93 -6.44
CA VAL A 4 -15.85 -9.99 -5.76
C VAL A 4 -14.86 -9.05 -6.44
N PHE A 5 -14.89 -8.99 -7.78
CA PHE A 5 -14.06 -8.09 -8.58
C PHE A 5 -14.45 -6.62 -8.41
N ASN A 6 -15.74 -6.33 -8.16
CA ASN A 6 -16.21 -4.95 -7.96
C ASN A 6 -15.87 -4.40 -6.57
N LYS A 7 -15.74 -5.27 -5.54
CA LYS A 7 -15.27 -4.90 -4.20
C LYS A 7 -13.74 -4.87 -4.07
N ILE A 8 -13.04 -5.68 -4.86
CA ILE A 8 -11.56 -5.70 -4.93
C ILE A 8 -11.02 -4.70 -5.96
N SER A 9 -11.88 -4.15 -6.84
CA SER A 9 -11.56 -2.98 -7.67
C SER A 9 -11.31 -1.77 -6.78
N LEU A 10 -10.11 -1.77 -6.22
CA LEU A 10 -9.40 -0.62 -5.75
C LEU A 10 -9.45 0.41 -6.88
N THR A 11 -9.75 1.64 -6.52
CA THR A 11 -9.66 2.77 -7.46
C THR A 11 -8.26 2.75 -8.10
N GLU A 12 -8.10 3.18 -9.35
CA GLU A 12 -6.79 3.19 -10.02
C GLU A 12 -5.69 3.83 -9.15
N GLU A 13 -6.04 4.88 -8.41
CA GLU A 13 -5.18 5.49 -7.40
C GLU A 13 -4.74 4.52 -6.29
N GLU A 14 -5.68 3.80 -5.66
CA GLU A 14 -5.40 2.87 -4.58
C GLU A 14 -4.51 1.70 -5.05
N ASN A 15 -4.72 1.25 -6.29
CA ASN A 15 -3.88 0.24 -6.91
C ASN A 15 -2.45 0.75 -7.17
N GLU A 16 -2.29 2.01 -7.60
CA GLU A 16 -0.97 2.61 -7.79
C GLU A 16 -0.21 2.76 -6.45
N TYR A 17 -0.89 3.15 -5.37
CA TYR A 17 -0.27 3.23 -4.04
C TYR A 17 0.13 1.84 -3.50
N LEU A 18 -0.71 0.83 -3.72
CA LEU A 18 -0.39 -0.54 -3.34
C LEU A 18 0.79 -1.07 -4.14
N ALA A 19 0.78 -0.90 -5.46
CA ALA A 19 1.89 -1.31 -6.33
C ALA A 19 3.20 -0.60 -5.95
N LYS A 20 3.18 0.71 -5.69
CA LYS A 20 4.35 1.47 -5.25
C LYS A 20 4.88 0.98 -3.90
N GLY A 21 4.02 0.75 -2.91
CA GLY A 21 4.47 0.28 -1.60
C GLY A 21 4.97 -1.17 -1.63
N ILE A 22 4.38 -2.04 -2.45
CA ILE A 22 4.90 -3.39 -2.67
C ILE A 22 6.25 -3.32 -3.37
N ALA A 23 6.39 -2.53 -4.44
CA ALA A 23 7.65 -2.42 -5.18
C ALA A 23 8.79 -1.87 -4.28
N ILE A 24 8.50 -0.83 -3.49
CA ILE A 24 9.46 -0.26 -2.55
C ILE A 24 9.75 -1.24 -1.42
N GLY A 25 8.73 -1.82 -0.80
CA GLY A 25 8.86 -2.74 0.33
C GLY A 25 9.60 -4.03 -0.05
N ALA A 26 9.26 -4.64 -1.18
CA ALA A 26 9.94 -5.82 -1.69
C ALA A 26 11.37 -5.50 -2.14
N GLY A 27 11.59 -4.40 -2.86
CA GLY A 27 12.94 -3.98 -3.28
C GLY A 27 13.86 -3.72 -2.10
N MET A 28 13.37 -2.97 -1.11
CA MET A 28 14.13 -2.67 0.11
C MET A 28 14.30 -3.91 1.00
N GLY A 29 13.30 -4.79 1.06
CA GLY A 29 13.35 -6.06 1.77
C GLY A 29 14.39 -7.03 1.19
N VAL A 30 14.50 -7.11 -0.15
CA VAL A 30 15.54 -7.91 -0.82
C VAL A 30 16.93 -7.34 -0.56
N LEU A 31 17.09 -6.01 -0.66
CA LEU A 31 18.37 -5.36 -0.35
C LEU A 31 18.80 -5.65 1.09
N LEU A 32 17.91 -5.44 2.07
CA LEU A 32 18.19 -5.74 3.47
C LEU A 32 18.41 -7.24 3.73
N GLY A 33 17.63 -8.10 3.08
CA GLY A 33 17.79 -9.56 3.17
C GLY A 33 19.14 -10.03 2.64
N THR A 34 19.73 -9.32 1.67
CA THR A 34 21.07 -9.61 1.15
C THR A 34 22.15 -9.34 2.20
N PHE A 35 22.00 -8.29 3.03
CA PHE A 35 22.95 -8.00 4.13
C PHE A 35 22.91 -9.03 5.27
N VAL A 36 21.79 -9.75 5.40
CA VAL A 36 21.57 -10.75 6.45
C VAL A 36 21.76 -12.18 5.90
N ASP A 37 22.26 -12.32 4.67
CA ASP A 37 22.41 -13.60 3.95
C ASP A 37 21.10 -14.42 3.86
N ASN A 38 19.96 -13.75 3.98
CA ASN A 38 18.64 -14.37 3.97
C ASN A 38 17.63 -13.51 3.19
N VAL A 39 17.80 -13.55 1.87
CA VAL A 39 16.98 -12.78 0.92
C VAL A 39 15.50 -13.17 0.96
N MET A 40 15.20 -14.47 1.14
CA MET A 40 13.80 -14.95 1.25
C MET A 40 13.08 -14.32 2.45
N PHE A 41 13.76 -14.26 3.60
CA PHE A 41 13.20 -13.65 4.80
C PHE A 41 12.99 -12.14 4.61
N GLY A 42 13.98 -11.44 4.04
CA GLY A 42 13.90 -10.01 3.76
C GLY A 42 12.81 -9.64 2.76
N PHE A 43 12.66 -10.40 1.66
CA PHE A 43 11.59 -10.21 0.68
C PHE A 43 10.20 -10.42 1.31
N SER A 44 10.04 -11.47 2.11
CA SER A 44 8.76 -11.79 2.74
C SER A 44 8.34 -10.71 3.75
N LEU A 45 9.27 -10.27 4.62
CA LEU A 45 9.05 -9.16 5.55
C LEU A 45 8.79 -7.85 4.83
N GLY A 46 9.63 -7.50 3.86
CA GLY A 46 9.51 -6.26 3.09
C GLY A 46 8.23 -6.19 2.27
N GLY A 47 7.81 -7.30 1.67
CA GLY A 47 6.54 -7.41 0.96
C GLY A 47 5.35 -7.21 1.89
N VAL A 48 5.31 -7.89 3.04
CA VAL A 48 4.23 -7.74 4.02
C VAL A 48 4.18 -6.33 4.60
N LEU A 49 5.33 -5.74 4.95
CA LEU A 49 5.41 -4.35 5.42
C LEU A 49 5.02 -3.35 4.33
N GLY A 50 5.35 -3.61 3.07
CA GLY A 50 4.94 -2.80 1.92
C GLY A 50 3.43 -2.81 1.71
N VAL A 51 2.81 -3.99 1.77
CA VAL A 51 1.34 -4.14 1.69
C VAL A 51 0.66 -3.47 2.87
N LEU A 52 1.10 -3.75 4.11
CA LEU A 52 0.54 -3.14 5.32
C LEU A 52 0.70 -1.61 5.30
N GLY A 53 1.86 -1.12 4.89
CA GLY A 53 2.16 0.30 4.76
C GLY A 53 1.22 0.97 3.77
N SER A 54 1.06 0.41 2.56
CA SER A 54 0.16 0.97 1.54
C SER A 54 -1.32 0.89 1.91
N LEU A 55 -1.76 -0.19 2.56
CA LEU A 55 -3.13 -0.30 3.05
C LEU A 55 -3.40 0.70 4.19
N ALA A 56 -2.47 0.82 5.13
CA ALA A 56 -2.56 1.80 6.22
C ALA A 56 -2.56 3.24 5.66
N PHE A 57 -1.70 3.55 4.69
CA PHE A 57 -1.67 4.85 4.04
C PHE A 57 -2.94 5.14 3.27
N SER A 58 -3.48 4.17 2.54
CA SER A 58 -4.75 4.31 1.81
C SER A 58 -5.90 4.58 2.77
N SER A 59 -5.98 3.82 3.88
CA SER A 59 -7.02 4.01 4.90
C SER A 59 -6.89 5.35 5.63
N TYR A 60 -5.66 5.72 6.01
CA TYR A 60 -5.36 7.01 6.66
C TYR A 60 -5.67 8.19 5.73
N ARG A 61 -5.32 8.07 4.44
CA ARG A 61 -5.61 9.09 3.43
C ARG A 61 -7.10 9.20 3.14
N LYS A 62 -7.85 8.08 3.12
CA LYS A 62 -9.33 8.11 3.03
C LYS A 62 -9.95 8.89 4.19
N TYR A 63 -9.42 8.75 5.40
CA TYR A 63 -9.84 9.53 6.57
C TYR A 63 -9.46 11.02 6.47
N LYS A 64 -8.23 11.33 6.04
CA LYS A 64 -7.75 12.72 5.89
C LYS A 64 -8.45 13.48 4.75
N ASN A 65 -8.73 12.80 3.62
CA ASN A 65 -9.38 13.41 2.46
C ASN A 65 -10.87 13.70 2.70
N LYS A 66 -11.52 12.97 3.62
CA LYS A 66 -12.89 13.26 4.07
C LYS A 66 -12.96 14.59 4.86
N ASN A 67 -11.91 14.92 5.60
CA ASN A 67 -11.77 16.21 6.28
C ASN A 67 -11.51 17.37 5.29
N ILE A 68 -10.63 17.18 4.31
CA ILE A 68 -10.31 18.25 3.32
C ILE A 68 -11.48 18.55 2.38
N LYS A 69 -12.20 17.52 1.87
CA LYS A 69 -13.42 17.75 1.07
C LYS A 69 -14.55 18.44 1.86
N SER A 70 -14.60 18.24 3.18
CA SER A 70 -15.57 18.91 4.06
C SER A 70 -15.24 20.40 4.24
N VAL A 71 -13.95 20.75 4.36
CA VAL A 71 -13.50 22.15 4.48
C VAL A 71 -13.70 22.91 3.16
N MET A 72 -13.42 22.29 2.02
CA MET A 72 -13.51 22.94 0.71
C MET A 72 -14.94 23.06 0.16
N LYS A 73 -15.90 22.28 0.68
CA LYS A 73 -17.34 22.45 0.37
C LYS A 73 -17.99 23.57 1.20
N LYS A 74 -17.30 24.04 2.25
CA LYS A 74 -17.80 25.06 3.18
C LYS A 74 -17.26 26.46 2.89
N LEU A 75 -16.42 26.59 1.86
CA LEU A 75 -15.91 27.83 1.28
C LEU A 75 -16.68 28.11 -0.02
#